data_AF-A0A2X0IHT6-F1
#
_entry.id   AF-A0A2X0IHT6-F1
#
_cell.length_a   1.000
_cell.length_b   1.000
_cell.length_c   1.000
_cell.angle_alpha   90.00
_cell.angle_beta   90.00
_cell.angle_gamma   90.00
#
_symmetry.space_group_name_H-M   'P 1'
#
loop_
_entity.id
_entity.type
_entity.pdbx_description
1 polymer ?
#
loop_
_entity_poly.entity_id
_entity_poly.type
_entity_poly.pdbx_seq_one_letter_code
_entity_poly.pdbx_strand_id
1 'polypeptide(L)'
;MPQSADGRSPATADPSGAEAARRAVEAVWRIDSARIVGALARYTGDFELAEDVAQEALAEALVGWARDGEPANPVGWLLATGRRRAIDAFRRRSARDERYALLGRRLAEGGASSGAVEPPERADEPPWDPDRVEDDVLALIFIACHPVLAPEARVALTLRAVGGLSSEEIARAFLVPVPTVQARITRAKKTIAAAGVPFELPPAEERRERLGGVLSVLYVIFTEGSTATSGDVLLRTDLAYEAIRLARMLAALLPDEPEVHGLLALCELTAARFPARTGPDGEPVLLEDQDRRRWDHSAIRRGLAALGRGSAAGRGLGPYGLQAAIAACHAVAPSVTETDWDRIVLLYEALGRVAPSPVVELNRAVAVAMAQGPQAGLDLVDDLAVTGRLSGSHLLPTVRGELLTRLGRTTEARTELELAARLCGNARERAVLLRKAAALSADRR
;
A
#
# COMPACT_ATOMS: atom_id res chain seq x y z
N MET A 1 -29.87 -37.43 50.14
CA MET A 1 -28.81 -37.96 49.25
C MET A 1 -29.47 -38.90 48.25
N PRO A 2 -29.21 -38.81 46.92
CA PRO A 2 -28.62 -37.71 46.15
C PRO A 2 -29.37 -37.37 44.81
N GLN A 3 -28.90 -36.31 44.13
CA GLN A 3 -28.94 -36.03 42.67
C GLN A 3 -30.29 -35.67 41.99
N SER A 4 -30.43 -34.68 41.10
CA SER A 4 -29.47 -33.99 40.21
C SER A 4 -29.91 -32.53 39.95
N ALA A 5 -28.95 -31.61 40.05
CA ALA A 5 -29.07 -30.25 39.54
C ALA A 5 -28.38 -30.20 38.16
N ASP A 6 -29.15 -30.03 37.10
CA ASP A 6 -28.64 -29.89 35.73
C ASP A 6 -28.49 -28.40 35.42
N GLY A 7 -27.40 -27.81 35.94
CA GLY A 7 -27.00 -26.44 35.68
C GLY A 7 -26.09 -26.40 34.46
N ARG A 8 -26.67 -26.34 33.25
CA ARG A 8 -25.91 -26.07 32.03
C ARG A 8 -25.63 -24.56 31.96
N SER A 9 -24.50 -24.13 32.53
CA SER A 9 -23.96 -22.79 32.27
C SER A 9 -23.64 -22.64 30.78
N PRO A 10 -23.95 -21.49 30.14
CA PRO A 10 -23.48 -21.20 28.80
C PRO A 10 -21.95 -21.05 28.87
N ALA A 11 -21.24 -21.82 28.05
CA ALA A 11 -19.79 -21.73 27.92
C ALA A 11 -19.43 -20.30 27.48
N THR A 12 -18.96 -19.49 28.44
CA THR A 12 -18.26 -18.24 28.15
C THR A 12 -16.99 -18.61 27.40
N ALA A 13 -16.87 -18.13 26.16
CA ALA A 13 -15.68 -18.34 25.33
C ALA A 13 -14.41 -18.01 26.12
N ASP A 14 -13.43 -18.92 26.07
CA ASP A 14 -12.13 -18.73 26.70
C ASP A 14 -11.50 -17.44 26.14
N PRO A 15 -11.20 -16.42 26.97
CA PRO A 15 -10.65 -15.15 26.51
C PRO A 15 -9.31 -15.32 25.79
N SER A 16 -8.57 -16.40 26.06
CA SER A 16 -7.33 -16.71 25.34
C SER A 16 -7.58 -17.22 23.91
N GLY A 17 -8.65 -18.00 23.71
CA GLY A 17 -9.07 -18.50 22.40
C GLY A 17 -9.64 -17.39 21.51
N ALA A 18 -10.38 -16.45 22.10
CA ALA A 18 -10.89 -15.28 21.38
C ALA A 18 -9.76 -14.36 20.86
N GLU A 19 -8.73 -14.12 21.68
CA GLU A 19 -7.57 -13.31 21.28
C GLU A 19 -6.70 -14.01 20.23
N ALA A 20 -6.54 -15.33 20.33
CA ALA A 20 -5.85 -16.12 19.31
C ALA A 20 -6.61 -16.12 17.98
N ALA A 21 -7.92 -16.33 18.00
CA ALA A 21 -8.76 -16.27 16.81
C ALA A 21 -8.75 -14.89 16.17
N ARG A 22 -8.80 -13.81 16.97
CA ARG A 22 -8.71 -12.44 16.45
C ARG A 22 -7.39 -12.19 15.73
N ARG A 23 -6.26 -12.62 16.29
CA ARG A 23 -4.94 -12.53 15.64
C ARG A 23 -4.85 -13.36 14.37
N ALA A 24 -5.43 -14.57 14.37
CA ALA A 24 -5.46 -15.42 13.17
C ALA A 24 -6.29 -14.78 12.05
N VAL A 25 -7.50 -14.32 12.37
CA VAL A 25 -8.38 -13.60 11.43
C VAL A 25 -7.70 -12.34 10.89
N GLU A 26 -7.06 -11.56 11.76
CA GLU A 26 -6.33 -10.35 11.35
C GLU A 26 -5.16 -10.69 10.43
N ALA A 27 -4.38 -11.73 10.74
CA ALA A 27 -3.26 -12.18 9.91
C ALA A 27 -3.74 -12.62 8.52
N VAL A 28 -4.77 -13.46 8.45
CA VAL A 28 -5.36 -13.93 7.18
C VAL A 28 -5.91 -12.76 6.38
N TRP A 29 -6.66 -11.85 7.00
CA TRP A 29 -7.23 -10.70 6.31
C TRP A 29 -6.15 -9.75 5.79
N ARG A 30 -5.10 -9.53 6.56
CA ARG A 30 -3.96 -8.70 6.16
C ARG A 30 -3.22 -9.25 4.94
N ILE A 31 -3.17 -10.58 4.79
CA ILE A 31 -2.45 -11.27 3.71
C ILE A 31 -3.33 -11.48 2.48
N ASP A 32 -4.59 -11.90 2.65
CA ASP A 32 -5.42 -12.45 1.57
C ASP A 32 -6.70 -11.63 1.28
N SER A 33 -6.92 -10.48 1.93
CA SER A 33 -8.13 -9.65 1.71
C SER A 33 -8.38 -9.31 0.24
N ALA A 34 -7.35 -8.84 -0.49
CA ALA A 34 -7.48 -8.49 -1.91
C ALA A 34 -7.92 -9.69 -2.77
N ARG A 35 -7.39 -10.88 -2.46
CA ARG A 35 -7.71 -12.14 -3.16
C ARG A 35 -9.14 -12.59 -2.85
N ILE A 36 -9.53 -12.51 -1.58
CA ILE A 36 -10.88 -12.87 -1.13
C ILE A 36 -11.92 -11.95 -1.78
N VAL A 37 -11.69 -10.63 -1.70
CA VAL A 37 -12.59 -9.62 -2.28
C VAL A 37 -12.64 -9.74 -3.79
N GLY A 38 -11.50 -9.93 -4.46
CA GLY A 38 -11.45 -10.10 -5.91
C GLY A 38 -12.23 -11.33 -6.39
N ALA A 39 -12.02 -12.49 -5.75
CA ALA A 39 -12.75 -13.70 -6.10
C ALA A 39 -14.27 -13.59 -5.82
N LEU A 40 -14.66 -12.90 -4.75
CA LEU A 40 -16.07 -12.61 -4.46
C LEU A 40 -16.66 -11.61 -5.45
N ALA A 41 -15.89 -10.62 -5.90
CA ALA A 41 -16.31 -9.62 -6.89
C ALA A 41 -16.52 -10.22 -8.27
N ARG A 42 -15.69 -11.19 -8.68
CA ARG A 42 -15.98 -12.00 -9.87
C ARG A 42 -17.28 -12.78 -9.70
N TYR A 43 -17.46 -13.43 -8.55
CA TYR A 43 -18.66 -14.21 -8.27
C TYR A 43 -19.93 -13.35 -8.27
N THR A 44 -19.85 -12.13 -7.74
CA THR A 44 -21.00 -11.23 -7.62
C THR A 44 -21.24 -10.36 -8.85
N GLY A 45 -20.21 -10.12 -9.67
CA GLY A 45 -20.19 -9.10 -10.71
C GLY A 45 -20.27 -7.66 -10.16
N ASP A 46 -20.13 -7.49 -8.84
CA ASP A 46 -20.34 -6.23 -8.13
C ASP A 46 -19.33 -6.13 -6.97
N PHE A 47 -18.43 -5.16 -7.10
CA PHE A 47 -17.36 -4.91 -6.13
C PHE A 47 -17.88 -4.43 -4.76
N GLU A 48 -18.93 -3.60 -4.71
CA GLU A 48 -19.49 -3.12 -3.44
C GLU A 48 -20.10 -4.30 -2.66
N LEU A 49 -20.89 -5.12 -3.36
CA LEU A 49 -21.46 -6.32 -2.76
C LEU A 49 -20.39 -7.31 -2.30
N ALA A 50 -19.32 -7.47 -3.08
CA ALA A 50 -18.24 -8.40 -2.75
C ALA A 50 -17.53 -8.03 -1.45
N GLU A 51 -17.26 -6.74 -1.25
CA GLU A 51 -16.65 -6.28 -0.01
C GLU A 51 -17.58 -6.48 1.19
N ASP A 52 -18.87 -6.16 1.04
CA ASP A 52 -19.86 -6.36 2.11
C ASP A 52 -19.95 -7.82 2.55
N VAL A 53 -20.06 -8.75 1.60
CA VAL A 53 -20.15 -10.19 1.93
C VAL A 53 -18.81 -10.74 2.47
N ALA A 54 -17.68 -10.15 2.08
CA ALA A 54 -16.39 -10.49 2.66
C ALA A 54 -16.27 -10.00 4.12
N GLN A 55 -16.77 -8.80 4.43
CA GLN A 55 -16.83 -8.29 5.81
C GLN A 55 -17.79 -9.12 6.68
N GLU A 56 -18.94 -9.55 6.15
CA GLU A 56 -19.83 -10.47 6.85
C GLU A 56 -19.15 -11.82 7.15
N ALA A 57 -18.39 -12.36 6.19
CA ALA A 57 -17.62 -13.58 6.38
C ALA A 57 -16.52 -13.42 7.43
N LEU A 58 -15.85 -12.26 7.47
CA LEU A 58 -14.85 -11.92 8.47
C LEU A 58 -15.46 -11.83 9.88
N ALA A 59 -16.62 -11.18 10.01
CA ALA A 59 -17.35 -11.10 11.26
C ALA A 59 -17.77 -12.50 11.77
N GLU A 60 -18.18 -13.37 10.86
CA GLU A 60 -18.51 -14.76 11.19
C GLU A 60 -17.26 -15.55 11.61
N ALA A 61 -16.11 -15.32 10.98
CA ALA A 61 -14.84 -15.94 11.36
C ALA A 61 -14.40 -15.56 12.78
N LEU A 62 -14.55 -14.29 13.18
CA LEU A 62 -14.21 -13.83 14.54
C LEU A 62 -14.98 -14.57 15.63
N VAL A 63 -16.24 -14.94 15.36
CA VAL A 63 -17.07 -15.70 16.31
C VAL A 63 -16.82 -17.20 16.18
N GLY A 64 -16.77 -17.72 14.94
CA GLY A 64 -16.64 -19.13 14.65
C GLY A 64 -15.28 -19.70 15.06
N TRP A 65 -14.18 -19.03 14.69
CA TRP A 65 -12.84 -19.53 14.97
C TRP A 65 -12.47 -19.42 16.46
N ALA A 66 -13.06 -18.46 17.19
CA ALA A 66 -12.91 -18.39 18.64
C ALA A 66 -13.54 -19.60 19.35
N ARG A 67 -14.58 -20.21 18.75
CA ARG A 67 -15.27 -21.39 19.28
C ARG A 67 -14.67 -22.70 18.79
N ASP A 68 -14.38 -22.80 17.50
CA ASP A 68 -14.06 -24.05 16.81
C ASP A 68 -12.56 -24.17 16.42
N GLY A 69 -11.77 -23.12 16.64
CA GLY A 69 -10.39 -23.00 16.17
C GLY A 69 -10.29 -22.52 14.73
N GLU A 70 -9.08 -22.13 14.33
CA GLU A 70 -8.77 -21.72 12.96
C GLU A 70 -8.90 -22.93 12.00
N PRO A 71 -9.66 -22.81 10.89
CA PRO A 71 -9.77 -23.87 9.89
C PRO A 71 -8.43 -24.17 9.22
N ALA A 72 -8.23 -25.41 8.76
CA ALA A 72 -7.03 -25.79 8.01
C ALA A 72 -6.83 -25.01 6.70
N ASN A 73 -7.92 -24.49 6.11
CA ASN A 73 -7.88 -23.56 4.98
C ASN A 73 -8.73 -22.31 5.30
N PRO A 74 -8.14 -21.29 5.96
CA PRO A 74 -8.85 -20.08 6.36
C PRO A 74 -9.42 -19.28 5.18
N VAL A 75 -8.66 -19.15 4.10
CA VAL A 75 -9.06 -18.41 2.88
C VAL A 75 -10.24 -19.10 2.20
N GLY A 76 -10.17 -20.42 2.01
CA GLY A 76 -11.25 -21.21 1.43
C GLY A 76 -12.53 -21.15 2.27
N TRP A 77 -12.39 -21.12 3.61
CA TRP A 77 -13.52 -20.94 4.52
C TRP A 77 -14.17 -19.56 4.33
N LEU A 78 -13.37 -18.49 4.27
CA LEU A 78 -13.87 -17.13 4.08
C LEU A 78 -14.57 -16.96 2.71
N LEU A 79 -14.01 -17.52 1.65
CA LEU A 79 -14.62 -17.54 0.31
C LEU A 79 -15.97 -18.28 0.31
N ALA A 80 -16.01 -19.46 0.93
CA ALA A 80 -17.24 -20.26 1.02
C ALA A 80 -18.33 -19.52 1.81
N THR A 81 -17.97 -18.92 2.95
CA THR A 81 -18.89 -18.11 3.75
C THR A 81 -19.37 -16.87 2.98
N GLY A 82 -18.46 -16.14 2.33
CA GLY A 82 -18.80 -14.98 1.50
C GLY A 82 -19.75 -15.34 0.35
N ARG A 83 -19.54 -16.46 -0.34
CA ARG A 83 -20.44 -16.94 -1.40
C ARG A 83 -21.85 -17.25 -0.85
N ARG A 84 -21.95 -17.88 0.33
CA ARG A 84 -23.25 -18.11 0.99
C ARG A 84 -23.96 -16.78 1.30
N ARG A 85 -23.23 -15.79 1.84
CA ARG A 85 -23.78 -14.45 2.12
C ARG A 85 -24.22 -13.73 0.85
N ALA A 86 -23.48 -13.88 -0.25
CA ALA A 86 -23.85 -13.33 -1.54
C ALA A 86 -25.16 -13.94 -2.08
N ILE A 87 -25.32 -15.26 -1.98
CA ILE A 87 -26.58 -15.94 -2.33
C ILE A 87 -27.74 -15.38 -1.50
N ASP A 88 -27.56 -15.22 -0.19
CA ASP A 88 -28.59 -14.64 0.67
C ASP A 88 -28.91 -13.19 0.30
N ALA A 89 -27.91 -12.40 -0.08
CA ALA A 89 -28.11 -11.03 -0.55
C ALA A 89 -28.85 -10.98 -1.90
N PHE A 90 -28.54 -11.89 -2.84
CA PHE A 90 -29.29 -12.04 -4.08
C PHE A 90 -30.75 -12.42 -3.83
N ARG A 91 -31.01 -13.42 -2.98
CA ARG A 91 -32.38 -13.80 -2.57
C ARG A 91 -33.16 -12.65 -1.95
N ARG A 92 -32.51 -11.86 -1.07
CA ARG A 92 -33.12 -10.66 -0.49
C ARG A 92 -33.44 -9.61 -1.55
N ARG A 93 -32.54 -9.37 -2.51
CA ARG A 93 -32.79 -8.43 -3.63
C ARG A 93 -33.94 -8.90 -4.51
N SER A 94 -33.93 -10.16 -4.96
CA SER A 94 -35.03 -10.73 -5.76
C SER A 94 -36.37 -10.62 -5.04
N ALA A 95 -36.44 -10.95 -3.75
CA ALA A 95 -37.67 -10.81 -2.96
C ALA A 95 -38.08 -9.33 -2.80
N ARG A 96 -37.12 -8.40 -2.76
CA ARG A 96 -37.39 -6.95 -2.70
C ARG A 96 -37.90 -6.43 -4.04
N ASP A 97 -37.31 -6.87 -5.14
CA ASP A 97 -37.70 -6.51 -6.51
C ASP A 97 -39.07 -7.09 -6.86
N GLU A 98 -39.37 -8.33 -6.43
CA GLU A 98 -40.70 -8.91 -6.51
C GLU A 98 -41.72 -8.11 -5.70
N ARG A 99 -41.39 -7.68 -4.48
CA ARG A 99 -42.25 -6.82 -3.65
C ARG A 99 -42.44 -5.44 -4.25
N TYR A 100 -41.39 -4.82 -4.82
CA TYR A 100 -41.50 -3.55 -5.53
C TYR A 100 -42.32 -3.68 -6.81
N ALA A 101 -42.17 -4.78 -7.56
CA ALA A 101 -43.01 -5.10 -8.71
C ALA A 101 -44.46 -5.39 -8.29
N LEU A 102 -44.69 -5.96 -7.10
CA LEU A 102 -46.03 -6.15 -6.54
C LEU A 102 -46.67 -4.81 -6.11
N LEU A 103 -45.88 -3.91 -5.51
CA LEU A 103 -46.31 -2.56 -5.11
C LEU A 103 -46.54 -1.66 -6.33
N GLY A 104 -45.69 -1.75 -7.35
CA GLY A 104 -45.87 -1.09 -8.65
C GLY A 104 -47.09 -1.61 -9.41
N ARG A 105 -47.35 -2.93 -9.36
CA ARG A 105 -48.58 -3.53 -9.91
C ARG A 105 -49.84 -3.12 -9.15
N ARG A 106 -49.77 -2.90 -7.82
CA ARG A 106 -50.89 -2.35 -7.02
C ARG A 106 -51.19 -0.87 -7.29
N LEU A 107 -50.23 -0.11 -7.81
CA LEU A 107 -50.43 1.28 -8.23
C LEU A 107 -50.99 1.40 -9.66
N ALA A 108 -51.05 0.30 -10.42
CA ALA A 108 -51.33 0.32 -11.87
C ALA A 108 -52.30 -0.78 -12.32
N GLU A 109 -53.27 -1.20 -11.50
CA GLU A 109 -54.11 -2.39 -11.75
C GLU A 109 -54.51 -2.62 -13.23
N GLY A 110 -53.98 -3.71 -13.80
CA GLY A 110 -54.41 -4.28 -15.08
C GLY A 110 -53.32 -5.01 -15.87
N GLY A 111 -53.02 -6.28 -15.54
CA GLY A 111 -52.35 -7.21 -16.47
C GLY A 111 -51.25 -8.10 -15.88
N ALA A 112 -51.47 -9.41 -15.97
CA ALA A 112 -50.54 -10.45 -15.53
C ALA A 112 -49.39 -10.68 -16.54
N SER A 113 -48.20 -11.02 -16.04
CA SER A 113 -47.38 -12.12 -16.56
C SER A 113 -46.24 -12.42 -15.59
N SER A 114 -45.98 -13.72 -15.39
CA SER A 114 -44.91 -14.31 -14.58
C SER A 114 -43.69 -14.56 -15.45
N GLY A 115 -42.50 -14.18 -14.98
CA GLY A 115 -41.23 -14.63 -15.51
C GLY A 115 -40.22 -14.67 -14.39
N ALA A 116 -40.12 -15.82 -13.71
CA ALA A 116 -39.02 -16.08 -12.78
C ALA A 116 -37.75 -16.28 -13.60
N VAL A 117 -36.77 -15.39 -13.41
CA VAL A 117 -35.41 -15.63 -13.91
C VAL A 117 -34.73 -16.49 -12.86
N GLU A 118 -34.48 -17.75 -13.20
CA GLU A 118 -33.64 -18.63 -12.40
C GLU A 118 -32.20 -18.07 -12.36
N PRO A 119 -31.54 -18.02 -11.19
CA PRO A 119 -30.12 -17.73 -11.12
C PRO A 119 -29.33 -18.78 -11.91
N PRO A 120 -28.21 -18.43 -12.58
CA PRO A 120 -27.45 -19.41 -13.33
C PRO A 120 -26.88 -20.47 -12.38
N GLU A 121 -27.29 -21.72 -12.56
CA GLU A 121 -26.57 -22.87 -12.03
C GLU A 121 -25.20 -22.93 -12.70
N ARG A 122 -24.14 -22.65 -11.94
CA ARG A 122 -22.77 -23.01 -12.31
C ARG A 122 -22.09 -23.72 -11.16
N ALA A 123 -22.09 -25.04 -11.27
CA ALA A 123 -21.25 -25.95 -10.51
C ALA A 123 -19.82 -25.98 -11.09
N ASP A 124 -18.86 -26.32 -10.22
CA ASP A 124 -17.48 -26.76 -10.52
C ASP A 124 -16.49 -25.73 -11.08
N GLU A 125 -16.33 -24.58 -10.39
CA GLU A 125 -15.05 -23.86 -10.45
C GLU A 125 -14.11 -24.38 -9.35
N PRO A 126 -12.83 -24.68 -9.65
CA PRO A 126 -11.85 -25.09 -8.64
C PRO A 126 -11.85 -24.08 -7.48
N PRO A 127 -11.76 -24.52 -6.21
CA PRO A 127 -11.89 -23.61 -5.06
C PRO A 127 -10.84 -22.49 -5.02
N TRP A 128 -9.73 -22.66 -5.74
CA TRP A 128 -8.61 -21.73 -5.74
C TRP A 128 -7.69 -22.05 -6.95
N ASP A 129 -7.84 -21.29 -8.02
CA ASP A 129 -6.90 -21.29 -9.14
C ASP A 129 -5.97 -20.07 -8.98
N PRO A 130 -4.66 -20.26 -8.70
CA PRO A 130 -3.73 -19.17 -8.46
C PRO A 130 -3.67 -18.14 -9.59
N ASP A 131 -3.68 -18.58 -10.85
CA ASP A 131 -3.57 -17.68 -12.01
C ASP A 131 -4.82 -16.78 -12.11
N ARG A 132 -6.00 -17.35 -11.83
CA ARG A 132 -7.24 -16.57 -11.79
C ARG A 132 -7.31 -15.61 -10.62
N VAL A 133 -6.73 -15.95 -9.48
CA VAL A 133 -6.66 -15.05 -8.32
C VAL A 133 -5.76 -13.85 -8.63
N GLU A 134 -4.69 -14.05 -9.41
CA GLU A 134 -3.82 -12.97 -9.84
C GLU A 134 -4.55 -11.99 -10.78
N ASP A 135 -5.30 -12.50 -11.74
CA ASP A 135 -6.14 -11.68 -12.62
C ASP A 135 -7.22 -10.89 -11.86
N ASP A 136 -7.83 -11.48 -10.82
CA ASP A 136 -8.81 -10.79 -9.98
C ASP A 136 -8.22 -9.60 -9.24
N VAL A 137 -7.03 -9.75 -8.69
CA VAL A 137 -6.38 -8.68 -7.94
C VAL A 137 -5.98 -7.54 -8.89
N LEU A 138 -5.51 -7.86 -10.10
CA LEU A 138 -5.26 -6.83 -11.12
C LEU A 138 -6.55 -6.13 -11.55
N ALA A 139 -7.63 -6.89 -11.82
CA ALA A 139 -8.94 -6.31 -12.14
C ALA A 139 -9.40 -5.36 -11.05
N LEU A 140 -9.29 -5.75 -9.78
CA LEU A 140 -9.62 -4.94 -8.64
C LEU A 140 -8.82 -3.63 -8.59
N ILE A 141 -7.50 -3.66 -8.87
CA ILE A 141 -6.66 -2.47 -8.95
C ILE A 141 -7.13 -1.54 -10.07
N PHE A 142 -7.39 -2.07 -11.27
CA PHE A 142 -7.85 -1.28 -12.41
C PHE A 142 -9.24 -0.66 -12.20
N ILE A 143 -10.12 -1.33 -11.46
CA ILE A 143 -11.45 -0.83 -11.07
C ILE A 143 -11.31 0.25 -10.01
N ALA A 144 -10.49 0.03 -8.99
CA ALA A 144 -10.23 1.04 -7.97
C ALA A 144 -9.50 2.28 -8.52
N CYS A 145 -8.79 2.14 -9.66
CA CYS A 145 -8.15 3.22 -10.40
C CYS A 145 -9.01 3.81 -11.55
N HIS A 146 -10.31 3.48 -11.63
CA HIS A 146 -11.19 3.91 -12.72
C HIS A 146 -11.28 5.45 -12.84
N PRO A 147 -11.29 6.03 -14.07
CA PRO A 147 -11.26 7.47 -14.29
C PRO A 147 -12.45 8.24 -13.70
N VAL A 148 -13.58 7.58 -13.52
CA VAL A 148 -14.79 8.13 -12.86
C VAL A 148 -14.54 8.60 -11.41
N LEU A 149 -13.49 8.08 -10.77
CA LEU A 149 -13.10 8.48 -9.42
C LEU A 149 -12.12 9.65 -9.44
N ALA A 150 -12.24 10.56 -8.47
CA ALA A 150 -11.22 11.57 -8.21
C ALA A 150 -9.88 10.88 -7.81
N PRO A 151 -8.71 11.48 -8.10
CA PRO A 151 -7.40 10.89 -7.81
C PRO A 151 -7.25 10.42 -6.35
N GLU A 152 -7.66 11.24 -5.38
CA GLU A 152 -7.55 10.91 -3.96
C GLU A 152 -8.47 9.75 -3.56
N ALA A 153 -9.59 9.60 -4.26
CA ALA A 153 -10.52 8.49 -4.06
C ALA A 153 -9.96 7.18 -4.63
N ARG A 154 -9.27 7.23 -5.78
CA ARG A 154 -8.59 6.05 -6.35
C ARG A 154 -7.55 5.51 -5.39
N VAL A 155 -6.70 6.38 -4.85
CA VAL A 155 -5.64 5.93 -3.93
C VAL A 155 -6.23 5.41 -2.63
N ALA A 156 -7.16 6.12 -2.00
CA ALA A 156 -7.79 5.66 -0.77
C ALA A 156 -8.54 4.31 -0.95
N LEU A 157 -9.29 4.16 -2.04
CA LEU A 157 -10.02 2.93 -2.32
C LEU A 157 -9.06 1.76 -2.57
N THR A 158 -8.02 1.98 -3.37
CA THR A 158 -7.07 0.91 -3.71
C THR A 158 -6.20 0.52 -2.50
N LEU A 159 -5.76 1.48 -1.67
CA LEU A 159 -5.07 1.16 -0.40
C LEU A 159 -5.93 0.34 0.54
N ARG A 160 -7.25 0.61 0.58
CA ARG A 160 -8.18 -0.15 1.42
C ARG A 160 -8.46 -1.55 0.86
N ALA A 161 -8.82 -1.62 -0.43
CA ALA A 161 -9.32 -2.85 -1.05
C ALA A 161 -8.20 -3.81 -1.48
N VAL A 162 -7.05 -3.27 -1.88
CA VAL A 162 -5.91 -4.05 -2.39
C VAL A 162 -4.76 -4.04 -1.39
N GLY A 163 -4.43 -2.87 -0.84
CA GLY A 163 -3.34 -2.75 0.14
C GLY A 163 -3.69 -3.33 1.53
N GLY A 164 -4.97 -3.58 1.80
CA GLY A 164 -5.42 -4.08 3.11
C GLY A 164 -5.30 -3.07 4.26
N LEU A 165 -4.98 -1.79 3.98
CA LEU A 165 -4.79 -0.77 5.01
C LEU A 165 -6.11 -0.44 5.71
N SER A 166 -6.03 -0.10 7.00
CA SER A 166 -7.14 0.44 7.78
C SER A 166 -7.47 1.88 7.38
N SER A 167 -8.66 2.36 7.74
CA SER A 167 -9.03 3.75 7.49
C SER A 167 -8.13 4.70 8.30
N GLU A 168 -7.68 4.26 9.46
CA GLU A 168 -6.76 4.97 10.36
C GLU A 168 -5.37 5.10 9.74
N GLU A 169 -4.85 4.02 9.14
CA GLU A 169 -3.57 4.04 8.43
C GLU A 169 -3.63 4.95 7.20
N ILE A 170 -4.69 4.84 6.40
CA ILE A 170 -4.89 5.69 5.22
C ILE A 170 -5.04 7.16 5.63
N ALA A 171 -5.84 7.45 6.65
CA ALA A 171 -6.03 8.81 7.18
C ALA A 171 -4.72 9.45 7.62
N ARG A 172 -3.87 8.66 8.27
CA ARG A 172 -2.55 9.11 8.72
C ARG A 172 -1.59 9.35 7.55
N ALA A 173 -1.57 8.45 6.56
CA ALA A 173 -0.76 8.61 5.35
C ALA A 173 -1.14 9.88 4.56
N PHE A 174 -2.42 10.25 4.53
CA PHE A 174 -2.93 11.44 3.84
C PHE A 174 -3.05 12.69 4.72
N LEU A 175 -2.72 12.61 6.00
CA LEU A 175 -2.88 13.69 6.99
C LEU A 175 -4.30 14.30 6.98
N VAL A 176 -5.32 13.45 6.84
CA VAL A 176 -6.74 13.85 6.90
C VAL A 176 -7.45 13.11 8.02
N PRO A 177 -8.58 13.62 8.56
CA PRO A 177 -9.35 12.91 9.57
C PRO A 177 -9.85 11.53 9.10
N VAL A 178 -9.89 10.55 10.00
CA VAL A 178 -10.42 9.19 9.72
C VAL A 178 -11.84 9.23 9.11
N PRO A 179 -12.79 10.04 9.60
CA PRO A 179 -14.11 10.15 8.99
C PRO A 179 -14.07 10.64 7.54
N THR A 180 -13.10 11.49 7.18
CA THR A 180 -12.92 11.98 5.81
C THR A 180 -12.50 10.85 4.87
N VAL A 181 -11.60 9.97 5.32
CA VAL A 181 -11.19 8.78 4.54
C VAL A 181 -12.33 7.79 4.40
N GLN A 182 -13.03 7.47 5.49
CA GLN A 182 -14.17 6.55 5.45
C GLN A 182 -15.25 7.05 4.49
N ALA A 183 -15.63 8.33 4.58
CA ALA A 183 -16.59 8.93 3.67
C ALA A 183 -16.09 8.93 2.21
N ARG A 184 -14.79 9.14 1.97
CA ARG A 184 -14.18 9.10 0.64
C ARG A 184 -14.27 7.69 0.04
N ILE A 185 -13.91 6.66 0.81
CA ILE A 185 -13.97 5.26 0.39
C ILE A 185 -15.42 4.86 0.07
N THR A 186 -16.37 5.15 0.97
CA THR A 186 -17.78 4.81 0.75
C THR A 186 -18.35 5.50 -0.49
N ARG A 187 -18.02 6.79 -0.73
CA ARG A 187 -18.44 7.48 -1.95
C ARG A 187 -17.81 6.86 -3.20
N ALA A 188 -16.53 6.51 -3.15
CA ALA A 188 -15.84 5.89 -4.27
C ALA A 188 -16.52 4.59 -4.72
N LYS A 189 -16.85 3.70 -3.76
CA LYS A 189 -17.58 2.45 -4.04
C LYS A 189 -18.91 2.70 -4.73
N LYS A 190 -19.71 3.62 -4.18
CA LYS A 190 -21.02 3.99 -4.76
C LYS A 190 -20.87 4.56 -6.17
N THR A 191 -19.82 5.34 -6.44
CA THR A 191 -19.55 5.88 -7.78
C THR A 191 -19.19 4.77 -8.77
N ILE A 192 -18.37 3.79 -8.38
CA ILE A 192 -18.06 2.62 -9.22
C ILE A 192 -19.32 1.80 -9.50
N ALA A 193 -20.12 1.50 -8.47
CA ALA A 193 -21.36 0.75 -8.61
C ALA A 193 -22.38 1.48 -9.51
N ALA A 194 -22.56 2.79 -9.31
CA ALA A 194 -23.46 3.61 -10.12
C ALA A 194 -23.01 3.74 -11.59
N ALA A 195 -21.71 3.66 -11.85
CA ALA A 195 -21.16 3.66 -13.19
C ALA A 195 -21.27 2.29 -13.89
N GLY A 196 -21.67 1.23 -13.17
CA GLY A 196 -21.82 -0.12 -13.73
C GLY A 196 -20.51 -0.70 -14.25
N VAL A 197 -19.37 -0.37 -13.61
CA VAL A 197 -18.05 -0.84 -14.04
C VAL A 197 -17.99 -2.37 -13.88
N PRO A 198 -17.79 -3.14 -14.97
CA PRO A 198 -17.74 -4.59 -14.88
C PRO A 198 -16.51 -5.04 -14.09
N PHE A 199 -16.67 -6.13 -13.32
CA PHE A 199 -15.55 -6.77 -12.63
C PHE A 199 -14.74 -7.65 -13.60
N GLU A 200 -13.93 -7.00 -14.42
CA GLU A 200 -13.03 -7.66 -15.36
C GLU A 200 -11.78 -6.80 -15.61
N LEU A 201 -10.72 -7.43 -16.14
CA LEU A 201 -9.57 -6.67 -16.62
C LEU A 201 -10.02 -5.79 -17.80
N PRO A 202 -9.78 -4.46 -17.75
CA PRO A 202 -10.24 -3.58 -18.82
C PRO A 202 -9.54 -3.93 -20.15
N PRO A 203 -10.15 -3.58 -21.30
CA PRO A 203 -9.50 -3.72 -22.61
C PRO A 203 -8.14 -3.01 -22.65
N ALA A 204 -7.25 -3.46 -23.55
CA ALA A 204 -5.88 -2.97 -23.63
C ALA A 204 -5.76 -1.44 -23.73
N GLU A 205 -6.65 -0.78 -24.49
CA GLU A 205 -6.65 0.68 -24.64
C GLU A 205 -7.01 1.43 -23.35
N GLU A 206 -7.96 0.91 -22.57
CA GLU A 206 -8.36 1.50 -21.29
C GLU A 206 -7.31 1.26 -20.19
N ARG A 207 -6.51 0.18 -20.29
CA ARG A 207 -5.41 -0.07 -19.34
C ARG A 207 -4.42 1.08 -19.35
N ARG A 208 -4.09 1.64 -20.53
CA ARG A 208 -3.11 2.72 -20.65
C ARG A 208 -3.60 4.02 -20.00
N GLU A 209 -4.88 4.36 -20.16
CA GLU A 209 -5.48 5.53 -19.52
C GLU A 209 -5.43 5.42 -17.98
N ARG A 210 -5.67 4.21 -17.46
CA ARG A 210 -5.69 3.94 -16.02
C ARG A 210 -4.29 3.72 -15.43
N LEU A 211 -3.28 3.45 -16.27
CA LEU A 211 -1.96 3.00 -15.85
C LEU A 211 -1.27 3.98 -14.89
N GLY A 212 -1.36 5.29 -15.14
CA GLY A 212 -0.77 6.29 -14.25
C GLY A 212 -1.30 6.21 -12.82
N GLY A 213 -2.62 5.97 -12.67
CA GLY A 213 -3.24 5.77 -11.36
C GLY A 213 -2.78 4.47 -10.69
N VAL A 214 -2.71 3.37 -11.46
CA VAL A 214 -2.23 2.07 -10.99
C VAL A 214 -0.80 2.16 -10.47
N LEU A 215 0.12 2.75 -11.25
CA LEU A 215 1.52 2.94 -10.87
C LEU A 215 1.64 3.81 -9.61
N SER A 216 0.87 4.90 -9.54
CA SER A 216 0.86 5.78 -8.36
C SER A 216 0.42 5.05 -7.11
N VAL A 217 -0.59 4.18 -7.19
CA VAL A 217 -1.02 3.42 -6.01
C VAL A 217 0.04 2.40 -5.60
N LEU A 218 0.53 1.60 -6.54
CA LEU A 218 1.55 0.60 -6.24
C LEU A 218 2.80 1.23 -5.62
N TYR A 219 3.19 2.41 -6.10
CA TYR A 219 4.24 3.22 -5.51
C TYR A 219 3.92 3.60 -4.06
N VAL A 220 2.74 4.14 -3.76
CA VAL A 220 2.35 4.53 -2.38
C VAL A 220 2.31 3.33 -1.43
N ILE A 221 1.75 2.19 -1.87
CA ILE A 221 1.74 0.94 -1.08
C ILE A 221 3.19 0.54 -0.76
N PHE A 222 4.05 0.54 -1.78
CA PHE A 222 5.45 0.20 -1.60
C PHE A 222 6.17 1.17 -0.66
N THR A 223 5.96 2.49 -0.82
CA THR A 223 6.59 3.51 0.03
C THR A 223 6.23 3.30 1.50
N GLU A 224 4.93 3.13 1.81
CA GLU A 224 4.44 2.86 3.17
C GLU A 224 5.00 1.54 3.72
N GLY A 225 5.17 0.52 2.87
CA GLY A 225 5.83 -0.73 3.25
C GLY A 225 7.33 -0.57 3.52
N SER A 226 8.00 0.26 2.72
CA SER A 226 9.44 0.44 2.73
C SER A 226 9.93 1.38 3.81
N THR A 227 9.12 2.33 4.26
CA THR A 227 9.40 3.25 5.37
C THR A 227 8.05 3.66 5.94
N ALA A 228 7.64 3.01 7.04
CA ALA A 228 6.34 3.27 7.63
C ALA A 228 6.27 4.72 8.13
N THR A 229 5.29 5.48 7.63
CA THR A 229 5.16 6.92 7.94
C THR A 229 4.97 7.18 9.44
N SER A 230 4.54 6.17 10.20
CA SER A 230 4.23 6.29 11.62
C SER A 230 4.28 4.96 12.35
N GLY A 231 4.20 5.01 13.69
CA GLY A 231 4.15 3.83 14.54
C GLY A 231 5.53 3.47 15.10
N ASP A 232 5.69 2.24 15.55
CA ASP A 232 6.86 1.72 16.26
C ASP A 232 7.73 0.77 15.42
N VAL A 233 7.30 0.47 14.20
CA VAL A 233 8.01 -0.35 13.21
C VAL A 233 8.53 0.54 12.06
N LEU A 234 9.74 0.28 11.58
CA LEU A 234 10.32 1.00 10.43
C LEU A 234 9.86 0.42 9.08
N LEU A 235 9.78 -0.91 8.97
CA LEU A 235 9.52 -1.64 7.74
C LEU A 235 8.29 -2.54 7.89
N ARG A 236 7.33 -2.42 6.97
CA ARG A 236 6.23 -3.38 6.80
C ARG A 236 6.52 -4.20 5.55
N THR A 237 7.47 -5.12 5.69
CA THR A 237 8.05 -5.86 4.56
C THR A 237 7.02 -6.69 3.80
N ASP A 238 6.00 -7.21 4.50
CA ASP A 238 4.85 -7.88 3.91
C ASP A 238 4.11 -6.99 2.90
N LEU A 239 3.80 -5.75 3.28
CA LEU A 239 3.12 -4.77 2.42
C LEU A 239 3.99 -4.40 1.22
N ALA A 240 5.29 -4.19 1.44
CA ALA A 240 6.23 -3.86 0.37
C ALA A 240 6.42 -5.01 -0.62
N TYR A 241 6.51 -6.26 -0.15
CA TYR A 241 6.63 -7.42 -1.02
C TYR A 241 5.34 -7.70 -1.80
N GLU A 242 4.18 -7.41 -1.23
CA GLU A 242 2.92 -7.49 -1.97
C GLU A 242 2.89 -6.45 -3.09
N ALA A 243 3.31 -5.20 -2.85
CA ALA A 243 3.45 -4.21 -3.92
C ALA A 243 4.40 -4.66 -5.03
N ILE A 244 5.52 -5.32 -4.68
CA ILE A 244 6.44 -5.92 -5.67
C ILE A 244 5.74 -7.03 -6.46
N ARG A 245 4.98 -7.91 -5.79
CA ARG A 245 4.22 -8.99 -6.44
C ARG A 245 3.26 -8.41 -7.48
N LEU A 246 2.49 -7.40 -7.10
CA LEU A 246 1.55 -6.70 -7.98
C LEU A 246 2.26 -5.97 -9.13
N ALA A 247 3.41 -5.35 -8.88
CA ALA A 247 4.21 -4.71 -9.92
C ALA A 247 4.77 -5.74 -10.93
N ARG A 248 5.15 -6.95 -10.49
CA ARG A 248 5.55 -8.04 -11.40
C ARG A 248 4.39 -8.54 -12.25
N MET A 249 3.21 -8.71 -11.65
CA MET A 249 1.98 -9.08 -12.37
C MET A 249 1.63 -8.02 -13.43
N LEU A 250 1.73 -6.74 -13.08
CA LEU A 250 1.53 -5.64 -14.02
C LEU A 250 2.58 -5.63 -15.15
N ALA A 251 3.85 -5.93 -14.85
CA ALA A 251 4.93 -6.02 -15.85
C ALA A 251 4.74 -7.19 -16.82
N ALA A 252 4.13 -8.29 -16.36
CA ALA A 252 3.74 -9.40 -17.22
C ALA A 252 2.54 -9.04 -18.12
N LEU A 253 1.57 -8.28 -17.59
CA LEU A 253 0.39 -7.84 -18.32
C LEU A 253 0.71 -6.77 -19.39
N LEU A 254 1.67 -5.88 -19.10
CA LEU A 254 2.04 -4.73 -19.92
C LEU A 254 3.56 -4.73 -20.19
N PRO A 255 4.08 -5.73 -20.94
CA PRO A 255 5.51 -5.90 -21.13
C PRO A 255 6.17 -4.75 -21.91
N ASP A 256 5.41 -4.04 -22.73
CA ASP A 256 5.90 -2.94 -23.57
C ASP A 256 5.81 -1.56 -22.90
N GLU A 257 5.25 -1.46 -21.68
CA GLU A 257 5.07 -0.18 -20.98
C GLU A 257 6.30 0.14 -20.10
N PRO A 258 7.15 1.13 -20.45
CA PRO A 258 8.45 1.34 -19.80
C PRO A 258 8.36 1.69 -18.31
N GLU A 259 7.37 2.49 -17.93
CA GLU A 259 7.20 2.94 -16.54
C GLU A 259 6.74 1.83 -15.60
N VAL A 260 6.12 0.75 -16.11
CA VAL A 260 5.84 -0.45 -15.31
C VAL A 260 7.13 -1.10 -14.87
N HIS A 261 8.08 -1.26 -15.80
CA HIS A 261 9.41 -1.79 -15.48
C HIS A 261 10.22 -0.82 -14.62
N GLY A 262 10.07 0.49 -14.83
CA GLY A 262 10.66 1.53 -13.99
C GLY A 262 10.22 1.42 -12.53
N LEU A 263 8.91 1.28 -12.28
CA LEU A 263 8.38 1.10 -10.93
C LEU A 263 8.83 -0.22 -10.31
N LEU A 264 8.75 -1.34 -11.05
CA LEU A 264 9.23 -2.63 -10.57
C LEU A 264 10.71 -2.57 -10.19
N ALA A 265 11.54 -1.93 -11.02
CA ALA A 265 12.96 -1.73 -10.75
C ALA A 265 13.19 -0.95 -9.46
N LEU A 266 12.49 0.18 -9.28
CA LEU A 266 12.56 1.01 -8.08
C LEU A 266 12.23 0.19 -6.82
N CYS A 267 11.14 -0.58 -6.86
CA CYS A 267 10.70 -1.38 -5.72
C CYS A 267 11.71 -2.48 -5.38
N GLU A 268 12.20 -3.24 -6.36
CA GLU A 268 13.20 -4.30 -6.14
C GLU A 268 14.52 -3.75 -5.59
N LEU A 269 15.02 -2.65 -6.17
CA LEU A 269 16.28 -2.02 -5.74
C LEU A 269 16.16 -1.43 -4.33
N THR A 270 15.00 -0.90 -3.97
CA THR A 270 14.76 -0.38 -2.63
C THR A 270 14.61 -1.52 -1.61
N ALA A 271 13.87 -2.58 -1.96
CA ALA A 271 13.65 -3.75 -1.11
C ALA A 271 14.92 -4.58 -0.90
N ALA A 272 15.86 -4.55 -1.84
CA ALA A 272 17.15 -5.23 -1.71
C ALA A 272 17.90 -4.89 -0.42
N ARG A 273 17.65 -3.69 0.14
CA ARG A 273 18.30 -3.21 1.35
C ARG A 273 17.61 -3.63 2.64
N PHE A 274 16.37 -4.12 2.58
CA PHE A 274 15.56 -4.42 3.78
C PHE A 274 16.30 -5.27 4.83
N PRO A 275 17.05 -6.34 4.46
CA PRO A 275 17.73 -7.14 5.46
C PRO A 275 18.85 -6.42 6.20
N ALA A 276 19.29 -5.24 5.75
CA ALA A 276 20.34 -4.43 6.37
C ALA A 276 19.81 -3.14 7.03
N ARG A 277 18.54 -2.78 6.84
CA ARG A 277 17.97 -1.50 7.28
C ARG A 277 17.61 -1.43 8.76
N THR A 278 17.54 -2.57 9.45
CA THR A 278 17.24 -2.65 10.89
C THR A 278 18.26 -3.51 11.62
N GLY A 279 18.61 -3.09 12.84
CA GLY A 279 19.40 -3.87 13.79
C GLY A 279 18.55 -4.93 14.51
N PRO A 280 19.18 -5.75 15.38
CA PRO A 280 18.49 -6.81 16.14
C PRO A 280 17.29 -6.29 16.95
N ASP A 281 17.39 -5.08 17.51
CA ASP A 281 16.35 -4.46 18.33
C ASP A 281 15.33 -3.63 17.53
N GLY A 282 15.34 -3.76 16.19
CA GLY A 282 14.49 -2.99 15.28
C GLY A 282 14.94 -1.55 15.04
N GLU A 283 16.11 -1.17 15.56
CA GLU A 283 16.67 0.17 15.38
C GLU A 283 17.05 0.44 13.91
N PRO A 284 16.73 1.62 13.35
CA PRO A 284 17.12 1.98 11.99
C PRO A 284 18.63 2.03 11.83
N VAL A 285 19.13 1.43 10.75
CA VAL A 285 20.55 1.51 10.33
C VAL A 285 20.65 2.48 9.15
N LEU A 286 21.47 3.52 9.29
CA LEU A 286 21.66 4.52 8.25
C LEU A 286 22.31 3.91 6.99
N LEU A 287 22.17 4.57 5.85
CA LEU A 287 22.69 4.05 4.58
C LEU A 287 24.20 3.83 4.60
N GLU A 288 24.94 4.73 5.25
CA GLU A 288 26.40 4.63 5.43
C GLU A 288 26.84 3.49 6.35
N ASP A 289 25.99 3.08 7.28
CA ASP A 289 26.27 2.03 8.26
C ASP A 289 25.70 0.66 7.85
N GLN A 290 24.94 0.59 6.74
CA GLN A 290 24.36 -0.66 6.26
C GLN A 290 25.44 -1.62 5.76
N ASP A 291 25.49 -2.84 6.32
CA ASP A 291 26.32 -3.92 5.80
C ASP A 291 25.76 -4.40 4.45
N ARG A 292 26.41 -3.96 3.37
CA ARG A 292 26.01 -4.27 1.98
C ARG A 292 26.08 -5.76 1.64
N ARG A 293 26.83 -6.57 2.40
CA ARG A 293 26.84 -8.05 2.23
C ARG A 293 25.52 -8.69 2.62
N ARG A 294 24.70 -7.99 3.42
CA ARG A 294 23.34 -8.43 3.79
C ARG A 294 22.29 -8.00 2.77
N TRP A 295 22.64 -7.25 1.72
CA TRP A 295 21.68 -6.85 0.71
C TRP A 295 21.24 -8.07 -0.13
N ASP A 296 19.97 -8.10 -0.53
CA ASP A 296 19.47 -9.13 -1.44
C ASP A 296 19.98 -8.87 -2.86
N HIS A 297 21.11 -9.50 -3.18
CA HIS A 297 21.71 -9.45 -4.51
C HIS A 297 20.80 -9.99 -5.61
N SER A 298 19.84 -10.86 -5.29
CA SER A 298 18.86 -11.35 -6.27
C SER A 298 17.83 -10.28 -6.59
N ALA A 299 17.37 -9.51 -5.61
CA ALA A 299 16.54 -8.32 -5.83
C ALA A 299 17.29 -7.26 -6.64
N ILE A 300 18.57 -7.01 -6.35
CA ILE A 300 19.40 -6.09 -7.14
C ILE A 300 19.44 -6.53 -8.61
N ARG A 301 19.72 -7.82 -8.89
CA ARG A 301 19.75 -8.34 -10.26
C ARG A 301 18.40 -8.19 -10.97
N ARG A 302 17.29 -8.51 -10.29
CA ARG A 302 15.94 -8.34 -10.86
C ARG A 302 15.63 -6.87 -11.14
N GLY A 303 15.96 -5.97 -10.21
CA GLY A 303 15.75 -4.54 -10.36
C GLY A 303 16.54 -3.93 -11.50
N LEU A 304 17.82 -4.29 -11.64
CA LEU A 304 18.65 -3.87 -12.78
C LEU A 304 18.12 -4.42 -14.11
N ALA A 305 17.67 -5.67 -14.14
CA ALA A 305 17.07 -6.26 -15.34
C ALA A 305 15.77 -5.56 -15.74
N ALA A 306 14.90 -5.22 -14.79
CA ALA A 306 13.69 -4.44 -15.05
C ALA A 306 14.03 -3.03 -15.57
N LEU A 307 14.99 -2.33 -14.94
CA LEU A 307 15.45 -1.02 -15.43
C LEU A 307 16.00 -1.08 -16.86
N GLY A 308 16.75 -2.15 -17.18
CA GLY A 308 17.23 -2.42 -18.53
C GLY A 308 16.10 -2.58 -19.55
N ARG A 309 15.04 -3.32 -19.22
CA ARG A 309 13.85 -3.46 -20.08
C ARG A 309 13.15 -2.13 -20.32
N GLY A 310 12.91 -1.35 -19.26
CA GLY A 310 12.29 -0.03 -19.38
C GLY A 310 13.12 0.92 -20.28
N SER A 311 14.44 0.88 -20.15
CA SER A 311 15.35 1.68 -20.97
C SER A 311 15.37 1.24 -22.45
N ALA A 312 15.24 -0.06 -22.72
CA ALA A 312 15.30 -0.62 -24.06
C ALA A 312 14.14 -0.18 -24.99
N ALA A 313 13.04 0.32 -24.43
CA ALA A 313 11.90 0.82 -25.19
C ALA A 313 12.19 2.12 -25.98
N GLY A 314 13.34 2.78 -25.74
CA GLY A 314 13.81 3.91 -26.55
C GLY A 314 13.04 5.23 -26.38
N ARG A 315 12.12 5.31 -25.40
CA ARG A 315 11.30 6.50 -25.12
C ARG A 315 11.85 7.42 -24.03
N GLY A 316 13.04 7.11 -23.50
CA GLY A 316 13.59 7.73 -22.30
C GLY A 316 13.00 7.17 -21.01
N LEU A 317 13.55 7.59 -19.87
CA LEU A 317 13.06 7.20 -18.54
C LEU A 317 12.00 8.20 -18.05
N GLY A 318 10.85 7.70 -17.60
CA GLY A 318 9.86 8.50 -16.88
C GLY A 318 10.19 8.61 -15.38
N PRO A 319 9.25 9.13 -14.57
CA PRO A 319 9.49 9.40 -13.16
C PRO A 319 9.98 8.19 -12.35
N TYR A 320 9.41 7.00 -12.57
CA TYR A 320 9.82 5.80 -11.83
C TYR A 320 11.11 5.22 -12.39
N GLY A 321 11.31 5.25 -13.71
CA GLY A 321 12.57 4.86 -14.33
C GLY A 321 13.77 5.70 -13.83
N LEU A 322 13.58 7.02 -13.68
CA LEU A 322 14.61 7.92 -13.15
C LEU A 322 14.91 7.66 -11.68
N GLN A 323 13.88 7.46 -10.85
CA GLN A 323 14.06 7.07 -9.45
C GLN A 323 14.76 5.70 -9.32
N ALA A 324 14.40 4.73 -10.16
CA ALA A 324 15.06 3.44 -10.22
C ALA A 324 16.53 3.56 -10.62
N ALA A 325 16.87 4.44 -11.56
CA ALA A 325 18.25 4.71 -11.95
C ALA A 325 19.06 5.32 -10.79
N ILE A 326 18.46 6.19 -9.96
CA ILE A 326 19.09 6.70 -8.74
C ILE A 326 19.33 5.57 -7.75
N ALA A 327 18.31 4.74 -7.49
CA ALA A 327 18.43 3.58 -6.62
C ALA A 327 19.50 2.59 -7.13
N ALA A 328 19.63 2.42 -8.44
CA ALA A 328 20.62 1.56 -9.07
C ALA A 328 22.05 2.06 -8.82
N CYS A 329 22.30 3.38 -8.86
CA CYS A 329 23.61 3.97 -8.55
C CYS A 329 24.06 3.58 -7.13
N HIS A 330 23.14 3.62 -6.16
CA HIS A 330 23.43 3.13 -4.82
C HIS A 330 23.61 1.61 -4.78
N ALA A 331 22.76 0.84 -5.47
CA ALA A 331 22.76 -0.62 -5.42
C ALA A 331 24.05 -1.26 -5.95
N VAL A 332 24.68 -0.64 -6.96
CA VAL A 332 25.90 -1.17 -7.60
C VAL A 332 27.21 -0.70 -6.96
N ALA A 333 27.16 0.38 -6.16
CA ALA A 333 28.35 0.89 -5.49
C ALA A 333 28.84 -0.08 -4.39
N PRO A 334 30.16 -0.27 -4.18
CA PRO A 334 30.66 -1.05 -3.06
C PRO A 334 30.50 -0.35 -1.70
N SER A 335 30.38 0.98 -1.69
CA SER A 335 30.26 1.82 -0.50
C SER A 335 29.50 3.12 -0.80
N VAL A 336 29.17 3.90 0.23
CA VAL A 336 28.56 5.23 0.05
C VAL A 336 29.54 6.22 -0.59
N THR A 337 30.82 6.12 -0.24
CA THR A 337 31.89 6.98 -0.79
C THR A 337 32.18 6.71 -2.26
N GLU A 338 32.00 5.47 -2.72
CA GLU A 338 32.17 5.08 -4.14
C GLU A 338 30.88 5.17 -4.95
N THR A 339 29.83 5.77 -4.39
CA THR A 339 28.60 6.05 -5.15
C THR A 339 28.86 7.18 -6.15
N ASP A 340 28.40 7.00 -7.40
CA ASP A 340 28.48 8.02 -8.44
C ASP A 340 27.48 9.16 -8.17
N TRP A 341 27.88 10.08 -7.31
CA TRP A 341 27.05 11.21 -6.86
C TRP A 341 26.79 12.22 -7.98
N ASP A 342 27.75 12.45 -8.88
CA ASP A 342 27.58 13.32 -10.04
C ASP A 342 26.45 12.82 -10.95
N ARG A 343 26.41 11.51 -11.20
CA ARG A 343 25.30 10.89 -11.93
C ARG A 343 23.97 11.02 -11.19
N ILE A 344 23.95 10.86 -9.87
CA ILE A 344 22.72 11.01 -9.07
C ILE A 344 22.20 12.46 -9.17
N VAL A 345 23.07 13.48 -9.14
CA VAL A 345 22.67 14.88 -9.34
C VAL A 345 21.99 15.06 -10.69
N LEU A 346 22.58 14.55 -11.78
CA LEU A 346 21.99 14.63 -13.13
C LEU A 346 20.64 13.92 -13.21
N LEU A 347 20.49 12.77 -12.56
CA LEU A 347 19.23 12.03 -12.52
C LEU A 347 18.14 12.79 -11.74
N TYR A 348 18.49 13.43 -10.62
CA TYR A 348 17.55 14.30 -9.90
C TYR A 348 17.17 15.55 -10.69
N GLU A 349 18.09 16.13 -11.46
CA GLU A 349 17.77 17.24 -12.37
C GLU A 349 16.79 16.83 -13.46
N ALA A 350 16.99 15.65 -14.07
CA ALA A 350 16.05 15.09 -15.02
C ALA A 350 14.69 14.81 -14.35
N LEU A 351 14.68 14.21 -13.16
CA LEU A 351 13.46 13.90 -12.41
C LEU A 351 12.69 15.17 -12.05
N GLY A 352 13.38 16.23 -11.63
CA GLY A 352 12.77 17.52 -11.32
C GLY A 352 12.09 18.19 -12.50
N ARG A 353 12.50 17.89 -13.75
CA ARG A 353 11.84 18.38 -14.97
C ARG A 353 10.60 17.57 -15.33
N VAL A 354 10.64 16.25 -15.16
CA VAL A 354 9.56 15.34 -15.56
C VAL A 354 8.47 15.22 -14.48
N ALA A 355 8.85 15.31 -13.20
CA ALA A 355 7.95 15.25 -12.06
C ALA A 355 8.39 16.24 -10.96
N PRO A 356 8.12 17.56 -11.14
CA PRO A 356 8.51 18.59 -10.19
C PRO A 356 7.91 18.34 -8.80
N SER A 357 8.75 18.33 -7.76
CA SER A 357 8.33 18.10 -6.39
C SER A 357 9.34 18.69 -5.41
N PRO A 358 8.90 19.33 -4.31
CA PRO A 358 9.83 19.87 -3.32
C PRO A 358 10.64 18.75 -2.63
N VAL A 359 10.13 17.52 -2.59
CA VAL A 359 10.88 16.35 -2.09
C VAL A 359 12.00 15.96 -3.05
N VAL A 360 11.77 16.06 -4.36
CA VAL A 360 12.80 15.81 -5.39
C VAL A 360 13.88 16.89 -5.31
N GLU A 361 13.49 18.16 -5.13
CA GLU A 361 14.42 19.28 -4.92
C GLU A 361 15.28 19.07 -3.66
N LEU A 362 14.66 18.66 -2.54
CA LEU A 362 15.38 18.35 -1.29
C LEU A 362 16.37 17.19 -1.47
N ASN A 363 15.95 16.11 -2.12
CA ASN A 363 16.82 14.96 -2.36
C ASN A 363 17.97 15.30 -3.32
N ARG A 364 17.73 16.18 -4.29
CA ARG A 364 18.80 16.75 -5.15
C ARG A 364 19.82 17.50 -4.31
N ALA A 365 19.38 18.32 -3.35
CA ALA A 365 20.28 19.06 -2.48
C ALA A 365 21.19 18.12 -1.67
N VAL A 366 20.68 16.97 -1.21
CA VAL A 366 21.50 15.92 -0.58
C VAL A 366 22.52 15.37 -1.57
N ALA A 367 22.14 15.06 -2.81
CA ALA A 367 23.07 14.57 -3.82
C ALA A 367 24.18 15.60 -4.14
N VAL A 368 23.83 16.88 -4.25
CA VAL A 368 24.78 17.99 -4.43
C VAL A 368 25.71 18.10 -3.22
N ALA A 369 25.19 17.96 -2.00
CA ALA A 369 26.02 17.95 -0.79
C ALA A 369 27.10 16.85 -0.82
N MET A 370 26.74 15.68 -1.35
CA MET A 370 27.64 14.54 -1.42
C MET A 370 28.67 14.66 -2.56
N ALA A 371 28.30 15.30 -3.68
CA ALA A 371 29.19 15.52 -4.82
C ALA A 371 30.13 16.72 -4.63
N GLN A 372 29.61 17.83 -4.09
CA GLN A 372 30.26 19.15 -4.09
C GLN A 372 30.57 19.67 -2.67
N GLY A 373 30.10 18.99 -1.64
CA GLY A 373 30.33 19.33 -0.24
C GLY A 373 29.09 19.89 0.48
N PRO A 374 29.06 19.82 1.83
CA PRO A 374 27.86 20.06 2.61
C PRO A 374 27.31 21.50 2.52
N GLN A 375 28.16 22.50 2.27
CA GLN A 375 27.72 23.89 2.10
C GLN A 375 26.87 24.07 0.83
N ALA A 376 27.28 23.49 -0.30
CA ALA A 376 26.55 23.61 -1.56
C ALA A 376 25.15 22.99 -1.47
N GLY A 377 25.02 21.88 -0.74
CA GLY A 377 23.70 21.31 -0.45
C GLY A 377 22.89 22.17 0.52
N LEU A 378 23.52 22.77 1.54
CA LEU A 378 22.83 23.60 2.52
C LEU A 378 22.22 24.85 1.88
N ASP A 379 22.94 25.49 0.95
CA ASP A 379 22.44 26.66 0.22
C ASP A 379 21.13 26.33 -0.53
N LEU A 380 21.07 25.17 -1.20
CA LEU A 380 19.87 24.69 -1.88
C LEU A 380 18.72 24.36 -0.90
N VAL A 381 19.05 23.82 0.27
CA VAL A 381 18.07 23.51 1.33
C VAL A 381 17.49 24.81 1.92
N ASP A 382 18.33 25.82 2.13
CA ASP A 382 17.91 27.12 2.66
C ASP A 382 17.02 27.86 1.64
N ASP A 383 17.35 27.83 0.35
CA ASP A 383 16.48 28.35 -0.73
C ASP A 383 15.11 27.65 -0.73
N LEU A 384 15.09 26.31 -0.59
CA LEU A 384 13.85 25.55 -0.51
C LEU A 384 13.04 25.89 0.75
N ALA A 385 13.71 26.12 1.88
CA ALA A 385 13.06 26.47 3.14
C ALA A 385 12.28 27.80 3.03
N VAL A 386 12.81 28.78 2.29
CA VAL A 386 12.13 30.08 2.05
C VAL A 386 10.79 29.91 1.34
N THR A 387 10.63 28.89 0.50
CA THR A 387 9.37 28.66 -0.24
C THR A 387 8.21 28.22 0.64
N GLY A 388 8.47 27.69 1.84
CA GLY A 388 7.45 27.16 2.76
C GLY A 388 6.74 25.88 2.27
N ARG A 389 7.15 25.28 1.14
CA ARG A 389 6.50 24.10 0.54
C ARG A 389 6.66 22.81 1.35
N LEU A 390 7.59 22.78 2.32
CA LEU A 390 7.87 21.64 3.20
C LEU A 390 7.71 21.94 4.70
N SER A 391 7.02 23.03 5.07
CA SER A 391 6.92 23.52 6.46
C SER A 391 6.38 22.51 7.48
N GLY A 392 5.62 21.50 7.04
CA GLY A 392 5.09 20.43 7.90
C GLY A 392 5.87 19.11 7.85
N SER A 393 6.90 19.00 7.01
CA SER A 393 7.67 17.78 6.84
C SER A 393 8.88 17.77 7.76
N HIS A 394 9.14 16.65 8.44
CA HIS A 394 10.40 16.48 9.19
C HIS A 394 11.63 16.36 8.28
N LEU A 395 11.47 16.10 6.97
CA LEU A 395 12.58 15.85 6.05
C LEU A 395 13.46 17.08 5.88
N LEU A 396 12.85 18.26 5.71
CA LEU A 396 13.59 19.52 5.53
C LEU A 396 14.51 19.81 6.73
N PRO A 397 14.02 19.89 7.99
CA PRO A 397 14.88 20.09 9.14
C PRO A 397 15.83 18.91 9.40
N THR A 398 15.48 17.68 9.00
CA THR A 398 16.40 16.53 9.08
C THR A 398 17.64 16.74 8.21
N VAL A 399 17.44 17.05 6.93
CA VAL A 399 18.54 17.26 5.97
C VAL A 399 19.34 18.49 6.37
N ARG A 400 18.67 19.60 6.70
CA ARG A 400 19.33 20.83 7.14
C ARG A 400 20.21 20.58 8.37
N GLY A 401 19.68 19.90 9.39
CA GLY A 401 20.40 19.54 10.61
C GLY A 401 21.64 18.68 10.35
N GLU A 402 21.52 17.66 9.50
CA GLU A 402 22.64 16.78 9.13
C GLU A 402 23.75 17.53 8.37
N LEU A 403 23.39 18.42 7.43
CA LEU A 403 24.39 19.25 6.72
C LEU A 403 25.09 20.24 7.66
N LEU A 404 24.34 20.85 8.58
CA LEU A 404 24.91 21.73 9.61
C LEU A 404 25.84 20.97 10.56
N THR A 405 25.52 19.72 10.92
CA THR A 405 26.42 18.84 11.69
C THR A 405 27.74 18.63 10.95
N ARG A 406 27.69 18.31 9.64
CA ARG A 406 28.89 18.10 8.81
C ARG A 406 29.74 19.37 8.65
N LEU A 407 29.14 20.54 8.77
CA LEU A 407 29.81 21.85 8.76
C LEU A 407 30.32 22.28 10.15
N GLY A 408 30.08 21.50 11.21
CA GLY A 408 30.45 21.86 12.58
C GLY A 408 29.57 22.96 13.21
N ARG A 409 28.42 23.29 12.60
CA ARG A 409 27.45 24.29 13.09
C ARG A 409 26.52 23.68 14.14
N THR A 410 27.10 23.20 15.23
CA THR A 410 26.48 22.32 16.24
C THR A 410 25.17 22.87 16.83
N THR A 411 25.13 24.15 17.21
CA THR A 411 23.93 24.76 17.84
C THR A 411 22.74 24.81 16.88
N GLU A 412 23.00 25.16 15.62
CA GLU A 412 21.97 25.24 14.58
C GLU A 412 21.52 23.83 14.19
N ALA A 413 22.47 22.91 13.99
CA ALA A 413 22.19 21.52 13.69
C ALA A 413 21.27 20.86 14.73
N ARG A 414 21.54 21.11 16.02
CA ARG A 414 20.71 20.59 17.11
C ARG A 414 19.28 21.12 17.04
N THR A 415 19.12 22.43 16.83
CA THR A 415 17.79 23.06 16.73
C THR A 415 16.95 22.43 15.61
N GLU A 416 17.58 22.19 14.47
CA GLU A 416 16.93 21.54 13.32
C GLU A 416 16.59 20.07 13.60
N LEU A 417 17.51 19.30 14.17
CA LEU A 417 17.25 17.88 14.49
C LEU A 417 16.16 17.72 15.56
N GLU A 418 16.08 18.63 16.54
CA GLU A 418 14.98 18.65 17.51
C GLU A 418 13.64 19.03 16.87
N LEU A 419 13.64 19.97 15.91
CA LEU A 419 12.45 20.30 15.12
C LEU A 419 11.99 19.11 14.28
N ALA A 420 12.92 18.44 13.59
CA ALA A 420 12.65 17.22 12.83
C ALA A 420 12.04 16.14 13.73
N ALA A 421 12.59 15.93 14.92
CA ALA A 421 12.07 14.97 15.89
C ALA A 421 10.65 15.31 16.41
N ARG A 422 10.26 16.59 16.44
CA ARG A 422 8.89 16.99 16.79
C ARG A 422 7.89 16.70 15.66
N LEU A 423 8.33 16.81 14.41
CA LEU A 423 7.50 16.62 13.21
C LEU A 423 7.45 15.15 12.73
N CYS A 424 8.37 14.30 13.19
CA CYS A 424 8.47 12.90 12.77
C CYS A 424 7.43 12.02 13.47
N GLY A 425 6.56 11.38 12.68
CA GLY A 425 5.48 10.52 13.15
C GLY A 425 5.89 9.07 13.47
N ASN A 426 7.06 8.64 13.01
CA ASN A 426 7.60 7.31 13.29
C ASN A 426 8.50 7.34 14.55
N ALA A 427 8.20 6.50 15.53
CA ALA A 427 8.88 6.50 16.83
C ALA A 427 10.37 6.12 16.71
N ARG A 428 10.72 5.22 15.78
CA ARG A 428 12.10 4.75 15.57
C ARG A 428 12.94 5.80 14.87
N GLU A 429 12.41 6.44 13.83
CA GLU A 429 13.09 7.56 13.17
C GLU A 429 13.24 8.75 14.11
N ARG A 430 12.19 9.08 14.87
CA ARG A 430 12.25 10.11 15.90
C ARG A 430 13.34 9.84 16.93
N ALA A 431 13.51 8.59 17.37
CA ALA A 431 14.58 8.22 18.29
C ALA A 431 15.97 8.45 17.69
N VAL A 432 16.18 8.15 16.40
CA VAL A 432 17.44 8.45 15.70
C VAL A 432 17.73 9.96 15.70
N LEU A 433 16.72 10.78 15.37
CA LEU A 433 16.86 12.25 15.34
C LEU A 433 17.22 12.82 16.73
N LEU A 434 16.54 12.35 17.79
CA LEU A 434 16.83 12.75 19.17
C LEU A 434 18.24 12.32 19.61
N ARG A 435 18.68 11.10 19.26
CA ARG A 435 20.05 10.64 19.56
C ARG A 435 21.10 11.52 18.88
N LYS A 436 20.90 11.86 17.59
CA LYS A 436 21.79 12.77 16.86
C LYS A 436 21.84 14.16 17.53
N ALA A 437 20.68 14.72 17.90
CA ALA A 437 20.62 16.01 18.60
C ALA A 437 21.33 15.98 19.97
N ALA A 438 21.18 14.88 20.72
CA ALA A 438 21.83 14.70 22.02
C ALA A 438 23.36 14.58 21.91
N ALA A 439 23.87 13.87 20.90
CA ALA A 439 25.30 13.71 20.66
C ALA A 439 26.01 15.07 20.45
N LEU A 440 25.35 16.00 19.76
CA LEU A 440 25.83 17.37 19.54
C LEU A 440 25.95 18.21 20.81
N SER A 441 25.34 17.78 21.92
CA SER A 441 25.45 18.47 23.22
C SER A 441 26.62 17.95 24.07
N ALA A 442 27.16 16.77 23.74
CA ALA A 442 28.23 16.12 24.49
C ALA A 442 29.64 16.65 24.14
N ASP A 443 29.82 17.20 22.93
CA ASP A 443 31.07 17.81 22.44
C ASP A 443 31.46 19.14 23.15
N ARG A 444 30.80 19.46 24.27
CA ARG A 444 31.03 20.68 25.07
C ARG A 444 31.66 20.40 26.44
N ARG A 445 32.18 19.20 26.69
CA ARG A 445 32.86 18.84 27.95
C ARG A 445 34.34 18.55 27.74
#